data_AF-A0AAD4YM22-F1
#
_entry.id   AF-A0AAD4YM22-F1
#
_cell.length_a   1.000
_cell.length_b   1.000
_cell.length_c   1.000
_cell.angle_alpha   90.00
_cell.angle_beta   90.00
_cell.angle_gamma   90.00
#
_symmetry.space_group_name_H-M   'P 1'
#
loop_
_entity.id
_entity.type
_entity.pdbx_description
1 polymer ?
#
loop_
_entity_poly.entity_id
_entity_poly.type
_entity_poly.pdbx_seq_one_letter_code
_entity_poly.pdbx_strand_id
1 'polypeptide(L)'
;MEVQQVLHMNGGVGKTSYANNSLLQRAVISTVKPIVDASIEELCCTLFPECLKIADLGCSSGPNTLLVVSDIIDNIRNTFQKLNRPPPSLQAFLNDLPRNDFNTVFRSLPGFYKKLDEEPEKKLGPCFIAGMPGSFYGRLFPDNSLHFVHSSYALMWISEVPKGLVTKEGEALNNGNIYIAKTSPPAVFKQYLEQFKRDFTVFLRSRAEELVPGGSMVLTTMGSIKSDDPLCIWEFVGTKLNDMVLEGLIEEEKLDTFNMPYYAPTTKEIEEVIEAEGSFILQNLEVFKNDWDSYVKQADSGLDKKTRAAIFATDIRAVGEPILASQFGEAPMDDLFRRFEADVLDHMERENCQFINLVISLTKKR
;
A
#
# COMPACT_ATOMS: atom_id res chain seq x y z
N MET A 1 7.51 7.68 17.93
CA MET A 1 6.31 7.98 17.11
C MET A 1 5.42 6.75 17.08
N GLU A 2 4.15 6.86 17.47
CA GLU A 2 3.19 5.75 17.33
C GLU A 2 2.60 5.75 15.92
N VAL A 3 3.06 4.82 15.07
CA VAL A 3 2.72 4.78 13.62
C VAL A 3 1.21 4.76 13.41
N GLN A 4 0.45 3.97 14.17
CA GLN A 4 -1.01 3.87 14.03
C GLN A 4 -1.75 5.20 14.25
N GLN A 5 -1.12 6.15 14.96
CA GLN A 5 -1.72 7.47 15.21
C GLN A 5 -1.39 8.50 14.14
N VAL A 6 -0.34 8.31 13.34
CA VAL A 6 0.16 9.34 12.41
C VAL A 6 0.17 8.89 10.96
N LEU A 7 0.23 7.58 10.72
CA LEU A 7 0.18 7.02 9.38
C LEU A 7 -1.26 7.01 8.89
N HIS A 8 -1.55 7.92 7.97
CA HIS A 8 -2.74 7.92 7.14
C HIS A 8 -2.45 8.73 5.88
N MET A 9 -3.24 8.52 4.83
CA MET A 9 -3.15 9.35 3.64
C MET A 9 -3.86 10.70 3.87
N ASN A 10 -3.58 11.70 3.04
CA ASN A 10 -4.32 12.97 3.07
C ASN A 10 -5.82 12.72 2.79
N GLY A 11 -6.65 12.98 3.79
CA GLY A 11 -8.10 12.74 3.71
C GLY A 11 -8.87 13.77 2.87
N GLY A 12 -10.17 13.53 2.74
CA GLY A 12 -11.08 14.40 2.01
C GLY A 12 -10.97 14.30 0.48
N VAL A 13 -11.46 15.34 -0.19
CA VAL A 13 -11.57 15.44 -1.66
C VAL A 13 -10.94 16.72 -2.23
N GLY A 14 -10.04 17.32 -1.45
CA GLY A 14 -9.31 18.54 -1.83
C GLY A 14 -8.22 18.29 -2.88
N LYS A 15 -7.58 19.36 -3.34
CA LYS A 15 -6.54 19.30 -4.39
C LYS A 15 -5.35 18.40 -3.99
N THR A 16 -4.98 18.36 -2.72
CA THR A 16 -3.86 17.54 -2.19
C THR A 16 -4.32 16.24 -1.52
N SER A 17 -5.62 15.90 -1.63
CA SER A 17 -6.16 14.67 -1.04
C SER A 17 -5.72 13.44 -1.79
N TYR A 18 -5.55 12.33 -1.09
CA TYR A 18 -5.22 11.03 -1.68
C TYR A 18 -6.29 10.54 -2.67
N ALA A 19 -7.56 10.86 -2.40
CA ALA A 19 -8.66 10.51 -3.28
C ALA A 19 -8.49 11.06 -4.71
N ASN A 20 -7.85 12.23 -4.87
CA ASN A 20 -7.58 12.86 -6.16
C ASN A 20 -6.17 12.61 -6.70
N ASN A 21 -5.26 12.08 -5.87
CA ASN A 21 -3.83 11.96 -6.16
C ASN A 21 -3.33 10.53 -5.89
N SER A 22 -4.06 9.55 -6.44
CA SER A 22 -3.77 8.11 -6.28
C SER A 22 -3.82 7.35 -7.60
N LEU A 23 -3.44 8.03 -8.69
CA LEU A 23 -3.46 7.47 -10.05
C LEU A 23 -2.43 6.33 -10.21
N LEU A 24 -1.27 6.43 -9.56
CA LEU A 24 -0.28 5.36 -9.52
C LEU A 24 -0.89 4.06 -8.98
N GLN A 25 -1.55 4.14 -7.83
CA GLN A 25 -2.16 2.98 -7.17
C GLN A 25 -3.26 2.40 -8.04
N ARG A 26 -4.04 3.23 -8.73
CA ARG A 26 -5.02 2.78 -9.72
C ARG A 26 -4.37 2.01 -10.86
N ALA A 27 -3.30 2.54 -11.46
CA ALA A 27 -2.60 1.88 -12.56
C ALA A 27 -2.04 0.52 -12.13
N VAL A 28 -1.52 0.42 -10.91
CA VAL A 28 -1.03 -0.83 -10.31
C VAL A 28 -2.16 -1.82 -10.09
N ILE A 29 -3.29 -1.40 -9.49
CA ILE A 29 -4.48 -2.25 -9.32
C ILE A 29 -4.93 -2.81 -10.67
N SER A 30 -5.02 -1.97 -11.70
CA SER A 30 -5.38 -2.41 -13.06
C SER A 30 -4.39 -3.42 -13.65
N THR A 31 -3.09 -3.24 -13.41
CA THR A 31 -2.03 -4.16 -13.88
C THR A 31 -2.14 -5.52 -13.21
N VAL A 32 -2.46 -5.54 -11.90
CA VAL A 32 -2.54 -6.76 -11.08
C VAL A 32 -3.90 -7.46 -11.20
N LYS A 33 -4.92 -6.78 -11.74
CA LYS A 33 -6.28 -7.31 -11.89
C LYS A 33 -6.35 -8.74 -12.45
N PRO A 34 -5.61 -9.14 -13.50
CA PRO A 34 -5.66 -10.52 -14.00
C PRO A 34 -5.29 -11.59 -12.96
N ILE A 35 -4.36 -11.28 -12.05
CA ILE A 35 -3.92 -12.20 -10.99
C ILE A 35 -4.99 -12.31 -9.89
N VAL A 36 -5.61 -11.19 -9.52
CA VAL A 36 -6.77 -11.16 -8.62
C VAL A 36 -7.93 -11.96 -9.22
N ASP A 37 -8.20 -11.75 -10.50
CA ASP A 37 -9.31 -12.38 -11.19
C ASP A 37 -9.13 -13.92 -11.23
N ALA A 38 -7.94 -14.39 -11.61
CA ALA A 38 -7.61 -15.82 -11.62
C ALA A 38 -7.72 -16.44 -10.21
N SER A 39 -7.23 -15.75 -9.18
CA SER A 39 -7.25 -16.25 -7.79
C SER A 39 -8.68 -16.39 -7.26
N ILE A 40 -9.57 -15.46 -7.61
CA ILE A 40 -10.99 -15.51 -7.21
C ILE A 40 -11.74 -16.57 -8.00
N GLU A 41 -11.46 -16.72 -9.30
CA GLU A 41 -12.07 -17.75 -10.14
C GLU A 41 -11.74 -19.15 -9.61
N GLU A 42 -10.47 -19.43 -9.31
CA GLU A 42 -10.03 -20.70 -8.70
C GLU A 42 -10.70 -20.94 -7.33
N LEU A 43 -10.71 -19.92 -6.48
CA LEU A 43 -11.33 -20.00 -5.15
C LEU A 43 -12.82 -20.33 -5.25
N CYS A 44 -13.55 -19.65 -6.13
CA CYS A 44 -14.99 -19.86 -6.31
C CYS A 44 -15.30 -21.25 -6.87
N CYS A 45 -14.45 -21.76 -7.77
CA CYS A 45 -14.58 -23.10 -8.33
C CYS A 45 -14.22 -24.21 -7.33
N THR A 46 -13.49 -23.89 -6.26
CA THR A 46 -13.01 -24.86 -5.28
C THR A 46 -13.88 -24.90 -4.02
N LEU A 47 -14.25 -23.72 -3.50
CA LEU A 47 -14.94 -23.60 -2.20
C LEU A 47 -16.46 -23.49 -2.32
N PHE A 48 -16.99 -23.04 -3.46
CA PHE A 48 -18.42 -22.80 -3.69
C PHE A 48 -19.13 -22.10 -2.49
N PRO A 49 -18.64 -20.92 -2.05
CA PRO A 49 -19.20 -20.27 -0.88
C PRO A 49 -20.63 -19.77 -1.17
N GLU A 50 -21.54 -19.88 -0.21
CA GLU A 50 -22.87 -19.23 -0.30
C GLU A 50 -22.76 -17.69 -0.13
N CYS A 51 -21.80 -17.28 0.69
CA CYS A 51 -21.42 -15.89 0.90
C CYS A 51 -19.91 -15.77 0.77
N LEU A 52 -19.44 -15.15 -0.32
CA LEU A 52 -18.03 -14.83 -0.47
C LEU A 52 -17.70 -13.66 0.44
N LYS A 53 -16.76 -13.88 1.35
CA LYS A 53 -16.27 -12.88 2.31
C LYS A 53 -14.87 -12.46 1.93
N ILE A 54 -14.70 -11.18 1.60
CA ILE A 54 -13.43 -10.62 1.16
C ILE A 54 -13.00 -9.49 2.07
N ALA A 55 -11.69 -9.28 2.23
CA ALA A 55 -11.16 -8.10 2.91
C ALA A 55 -10.15 -7.38 2.01
N ASP A 56 -10.25 -6.05 1.95
CA ASP A 56 -9.24 -5.17 1.37
C ASP A 56 -8.47 -4.50 2.52
N LEU A 57 -7.21 -4.88 2.71
CA LEU A 57 -6.38 -4.45 3.84
C LEU A 57 -5.46 -3.29 3.42
N GLY A 58 -5.66 -2.14 4.06
CA GLY A 58 -5.04 -0.88 3.66
C GLY A 58 -5.80 -0.21 2.51
N CYS A 59 -7.12 -0.12 2.65
CA CYS A 59 -8.01 0.33 1.59
C CYS A 59 -7.93 1.83 1.30
N SER A 60 -7.34 2.61 2.22
CA SER A 60 -7.28 4.07 2.21
C SER A 60 -8.68 4.70 2.06
N SER A 61 -8.75 5.84 1.39
CA SER A 61 -9.96 6.57 1.05
C SER A 61 -9.99 6.91 -0.44
N GLY A 62 -11.17 7.31 -0.92
CA GLY A 62 -11.35 7.74 -2.30
C GLY A 62 -11.75 6.61 -3.26
N PRO A 63 -11.61 6.83 -4.57
CA PRO A 63 -12.24 5.99 -5.58
C PRO A 63 -11.59 4.61 -5.75
N ASN A 64 -10.30 4.46 -5.43
CA ASN A 64 -9.60 3.19 -5.62
C ASN A 64 -10.11 2.09 -4.65
N THR A 65 -10.57 2.47 -3.45
CA THR A 65 -11.16 1.55 -2.46
C THR A 65 -12.34 0.76 -3.03
N LEU A 66 -13.28 1.45 -3.69
CA LEU A 66 -14.47 0.80 -4.26
C LEU A 66 -14.22 0.20 -5.65
N LEU A 67 -13.16 0.63 -6.34
CA LEU A 67 -12.74 0.05 -7.62
C LEU A 67 -12.39 -1.43 -7.45
N VAL A 68 -11.56 -1.77 -6.45
CA VAL A 68 -11.18 -3.17 -6.17
C VAL A 68 -12.41 -4.04 -5.91
N VAL A 69 -13.34 -3.54 -5.08
CA VAL A 69 -14.60 -4.27 -4.80
C VAL A 69 -15.43 -4.45 -6.05
N SER A 70 -15.54 -3.42 -6.90
CA SER A 70 -16.26 -3.49 -8.18
C SER A 70 -15.65 -4.54 -9.12
N ASP A 71 -14.33 -4.53 -9.26
CA ASP A 71 -13.60 -5.46 -10.12
C ASP A 71 -13.80 -6.92 -9.68
N ILE A 72 -13.81 -7.15 -8.37
CA ILE A 72 -14.08 -8.46 -7.77
C ILE A 72 -15.52 -8.91 -8.02
N ILE A 73 -16.48 -8.00 -7.84
CA ILE A 73 -17.90 -8.25 -8.14
C ILE A 73 -18.08 -8.68 -9.60
N ASP A 74 -17.46 -7.96 -10.54
CA ASP A 74 -17.53 -8.26 -11.97
C ASP A 74 -16.94 -9.62 -12.30
N ASN A 75 -15.81 -9.96 -11.69
CA ASN A 75 -15.22 -11.28 -11.88
C ASN A 75 -16.13 -12.39 -11.35
N ILE A 76 -16.67 -12.27 -10.13
CA ILE A 76 -17.59 -13.26 -9.55
C ILE A 76 -18.80 -13.48 -10.47
N ARG A 77 -19.40 -12.41 -11.00
CA ARG A 77 -20.51 -12.51 -11.95
C ARG A 77 -20.12 -13.36 -13.16
N ASN A 78 -18.99 -13.04 -13.78
CA ASN A 78 -18.50 -13.73 -14.97
C ASN A 78 -18.19 -15.21 -14.68
N THR A 79 -17.53 -15.51 -13.57
CA THR A 79 -17.22 -16.89 -13.17
C THR A 79 -18.50 -17.70 -12.96
N PHE A 80 -19.47 -17.20 -12.19
CA PHE A 80 -20.70 -17.95 -11.88
C PHE A 80 -21.63 -18.07 -13.09
N GLN A 81 -21.63 -17.09 -13.99
CA GLN A 81 -22.30 -17.20 -15.29
C GLN A 81 -21.72 -18.35 -16.12
N LYS A 82 -20.38 -18.46 -16.23
CA LYS A 82 -19.72 -19.59 -16.93
C LYS A 82 -20.04 -20.94 -16.27
N LEU A 83 -20.16 -20.97 -14.94
CA LEU A 83 -20.51 -22.18 -14.18
C LEU A 83 -22.01 -22.55 -14.27
N ASN A 84 -22.84 -21.75 -14.94
CA ASN A 84 -24.30 -21.88 -14.95
C ASN A 84 -24.91 -21.99 -13.53
N ARG A 85 -24.41 -21.16 -12.61
CA ARG A 85 -24.86 -21.11 -11.21
C ARG A 85 -25.22 -19.67 -10.81
N PRO A 86 -26.15 -19.49 -9.86
CA PRO A 86 -26.38 -18.17 -9.29
C PRO A 86 -25.11 -17.69 -8.56
N PRO A 87 -24.70 -16.42 -8.70
CA PRO A 87 -23.58 -15.88 -7.96
C PRO A 87 -23.87 -15.83 -6.46
N PRO A 88 -22.85 -15.98 -5.60
CA PRO A 88 -23.02 -15.91 -4.16
C PRO A 88 -23.33 -14.48 -3.72
N SER A 89 -23.77 -14.34 -2.47
CA SER A 89 -23.73 -13.03 -1.82
C SER A 89 -22.27 -12.61 -1.58
N LEU A 90 -22.00 -11.30 -1.56
CA LEU A 90 -20.68 -10.74 -1.26
C LEU A 90 -20.73 -9.95 0.04
N GLN A 91 -19.77 -10.20 0.91
CA GLN A 91 -19.46 -9.34 2.04
C GLN A 91 -18.02 -8.84 1.90
N ALA A 92 -17.86 -7.54 1.67
CA ALA A 92 -16.56 -6.90 1.54
C ALA A 92 -16.23 -6.07 2.78
N PHE A 93 -15.07 -6.33 3.37
CA PHE A 93 -14.54 -5.59 4.50
C PHE A 93 -13.45 -4.64 4.02
N LEU A 94 -13.63 -3.35 4.28
CA LEU A 94 -12.66 -2.31 4.01
C LEU A 94 -11.87 -2.05 5.29
N ASN A 95 -10.61 -2.47 5.33
CA ASN A 95 -9.74 -2.28 6.48
C ASN A 95 -8.73 -1.17 6.22
N ASP A 96 -8.54 -0.33 7.24
CA ASP A 96 -7.45 0.63 7.31
C ASP A 96 -7.22 1.00 8.79
N LEU A 97 -6.21 1.82 9.06
CA LEU A 97 -5.94 2.34 10.39
C LEU A 97 -7.10 3.23 10.89
N PRO A 98 -7.29 3.36 12.22
CA PRO A 98 -8.45 4.06 12.78
C PRO A 98 -8.62 5.52 12.36
N ARG A 99 -7.53 6.21 11.97
CA ARG A 99 -7.57 7.62 11.54
C ARG A 99 -7.86 7.81 10.05
N ASN A 100 -8.01 6.73 9.27
CA ASN A 100 -8.40 6.82 7.87
C ASN A 100 -9.78 7.48 7.69
N ASP A 101 -9.98 8.13 6.55
CA ASP A 101 -11.21 8.82 6.20
C ASP A 101 -12.29 7.86 5.66
N PHE A 102 -12.76 6.96 6.53
CA PHE A 102 -13.88 6.08 6.25
C PHE A 102 -15.17 6.86 5.94
N ASN A 103 -15.33 8.07 6.47
CA ASN A 103 -16.51 8.91 6.22
C ASN A 103 -16.65 9.26 4.73
N THR A 104 -15.56 9.63 4.07
CA THR A 104 -15.58 9.90 2.63
C THR A 104 -15.93 8.65 1.84
N VAL A 105 -15.43 7.48 2.22
CA VAL A 105 -15.80 6.19 1.60
C VAL A 105 -17.29 5.90 1.79
N PHE A 106 -17.81 5.96 3.02
CA PHE A 106 -19.21 5.63 3.31
C PHE A 106 -20.21 6.59 2.66
N ARG A 107 -19.86 7.88 2.51
CA ARG A 107 -20.67 8.83 1.73
C ARG A 107 -20.80 8.46 0.25
N SER A 108 -19.83 7.72 -0.30
CA SER A 108 -19.85 7.30 -1.71
C SER A 108 -20.65 6.01 -1.95
N LEU A 109 -20.93 5.22 -0.91
CA LEU A 109 -21.63 3.93 -1.02
C LEU A 109 -23.02 4.00 -1.67
N PRO A 110 -23.89 4.98 -1.40
CA PRO A 110 -25.19 5.06 -2.07
C PRO A 110 -25.07 5.16 -3.59
N GLY A 111 -24.10 5.95 -4.08
CA GLY A 111 -23.82 6.09 -5.51
C GLY A 111 -23.21 4.82 -6.10
N PHE A 112 -22.39 4.11 -5.34
CA PHE A 112 -21.83 2.82 -5.72
C PHE A 112 -22.93 1.76 -5.89
N TYR A 113 -23.81 1.60 -4.90
CA TYR A 113 -24.91 0.64 -4.97
C TYR A 113 -25.88 0.95 -6.12
N LYS A 114 -26.20 2.22 -6.35
CA LYS A 114 -27.04 2.63 -7.48
C LYS A 114 -26.45 2.16 -8.82
N LYS A 115 -25.13 2.33 -9.02
CA LYS A 115 -24.45 1.85 -10.23
C LYS A 115 -24.50 0.33 -10.38
N LEU A 116 -24.41 -0.40 -9.27
CA LEU A 116 -24.54 -1.87 -9.29
C LEU A 116 -25.95 -2.32 -9.70
N ASP A 117 -26.99 -1.56 -9.34
CA ASP A 117 -28.39 -1.87 -9.66
C ASP A 117 -28.80 -1.47 -11.09
N GLU A 118 -28.14 -0.47 -11.68
CA GLU A 118 -28.38 0.02 -13.04
C GLU A 118 -28.02 -0.98 -14.16
N GLU A 119 -27.33 -2.08 -13.81
CA GLU A 119 -26.98 -3.17 -14.74
C GLU A 119 -27.80 -4.46 -14.46
N PRO A 120 -29.10 -4.50 -14.79
CA PRO A 120 -29.99 -5.60 -14.41
C PRO A 120 -29.65 -6.97 -15.03
N GLU A 121 -28.90 -6.99 -16.13
CA GLU A 121 -28.39 -8.22 -16.76
C GLU A 121 -27.17 -8.80 -16.00
N LYS A 122 -26.60 -8.03 -15.07
CA LYS A 122 -25.43 -8.35 -14.25
C LYS A 122 -25.78 -8.41 -12.75
N LYS A 123 -26.96 -8.90 -12.40
CA LYS A 123 -27.35 -9.04 -10.99
C LYS A 123 -26.41 -10.01 -10.27
N LEU A 124 -25.56 -9.46 -9.39
CA LEU A 124 -24.89 -10.23 -8.35
C LEU A 124 -25.94 -10.65 -7.31
N GLY A 125 -25.62 -11.65 -6.48
CA GLY A 125 -26.24 -11.76 -5.17
C GLY A 125 -26.05 -10.49 -4.33
N PRO A 126 -26.74 -10.37 -3.17
CA PRO A 126 -26.63 -9.20 -2.30
C PRO A 126 -25.18 -8.85 -1.96
N CYS A 127 -24.82 -7.56 -2.02
CA CYS A 127 -23.48 -7.05 -1.70
C CYS A 127 -23.52 -6.16 -0.45
N PHE A 128 -22.70 -6.49 0.55
CA PHE A 128 -22.60 -5.78 1.82
C PHE A 128 -21.18 -5.28 2.02
N ILE A 129 -21.02 -3.97 2.20
CA ILE A 129 -19.72 -3.34 2.44
C ILE A 129 -19.68 -2.85 3.89
N ALA A 130 -18.62 -3.19 4.62
CA ALA A 130 -18.40 -2.78 5.99
C ALA A 130 -16.96 -2.25 6.19
N GLY A 131 -16.78 -1.29 7.09
CA GLY A 131 -15.44 -0.89 7.53
C GLY A 131 -14.96 -1.75 8.70
N MET A 132 -13.66 -2.09 8.71
CA MET A 132 -13.00 -2.83 9.78
C MET A 132 -11.74 -2.06 10.22
N PRO A 133 -11.86 -1.04 11.08
CA PRO A 133 -10.71 -0.22 11.48
C PRO A 133 -9.75 -1.00 12.39
N GLY A 134 -8.45 -0.91 12.11
CA GLY A 134 -7.41 -1.56 12.90
C GLY A 134 -6.15 -1.87 12.08
N SER A 135 -5.03 -2.10 12.76
CA SER A 135 -3.82 -2.54 12.08
C SER A 135 -3.95 -3.99 11.60
N PHE A 136 -3.57 -4.24 10.34
CA PHE A 136 -3.48 -5.59 9.80
C PHE A 136 -2.28 -6.39 10.34
N TYR A 137 -1.41 -5.80 11.17
CA TYR A 137 -0.37 -6.52 11.93
C TYR A 137 -0.92 -7.16 13.21
N GLY A 138 -2.22 -7.43 13.26
CA GLY A 138 -2.89 -8.21 14.29
C GLY A 138 -4.17 -8.85 13.76
N ARG A 139 -4.96 -9.43 14.67
CA ARG A 139 -6.27 -10.02 14.37
C ARG A 139 -7.30 -8.92 14.11
N LEU A 140 -7.96 -9.02 12.96
CA LEU A 140 -9.06 -8.17 12.52
C LEU A 140 -10.38 -8.96 12.42
N PHE A 141 -10.32 -10.25 12.12
CA PHE A 141 -11.51 -11.04 11.86
C PHE A 141 -11.54 -12.30 12.74
N PRO A 142 -12.71 -12.92 12.97
CA PRO A 142 -12.80 -14.24 13.61
C PRO A 142 -12.10 -15.33 12.79
N ASP A 143 -11.81 -16.46 13.44
CA ASP A 143 -11.16 -17.60 12.79
C ASP A 143 -12.01 -18.12 11.61
N ASN A 144 -11.35 -18.48 10.51
CA ASN A 144 -11.97 -19.07 9.31
C ASN A 144 -13.20 -18.30 8.81
N SER A 145 -13.14 -16.97 8.83
CA SER A 145 -14.26 -16.09 8.47
C SER A 145 -14.07 -15.41 7.11
N LEU A 146 -12.85 -15.38 6.57
CA LEU A 146 -12.56 -14.80 5.26
C LEU A 146 -12.28 -15.88 4.21
N HIS A 147 -12.68 -15.62 2.98
CA HIS A 147 -12.33 -16.45 1.82
C HIS A 147 -11.16 -15.85 1.07
N PHE A 148 -11.18 -14.54 0.86
CA PHE A 148 -10.18 -13.84 0.06
C PHE A 148 -9.66 -12.58 0.78
N VAL A 149 -8.36 -12.33 0.68
CA VAL A 149 -7.74 -11.10 1.16
C VAL A 149 -7.01 -10.42 0.00
N HIS A 150 -7.33 -9.16 -0.21
CA HIS A 150 -6.59 -8.27 -1.09
C HIS A 150 -5.81 -7.26 -0.23
N SER A 151 -4.63 -6.87 -0.68
CA SER A 151 -3.95 -5.68 -0.16
C SER A 151 -3.09 -5.11 -1.28
N SER A 152 -3.19 -3.81 -1.52
CA SER A 152 -2.34 -3.13 -2.50
C SER A 152 -1.74 -1.90 -1.87
N TYR A 153 -0.41 -1.79 -1.95
CA TYR A 153 0.35 -0.64 -1.49
C TYR A 153 0.17 -0.29 -0.01
N ALA A 154 0.03 -1.32 0.83
CA ALA A 154 -0.08 -1.16 2.28
C ALA A 154 1.05 -1.85 3.06
N LEU A 155 1.52 -3.02 2.60
CA LEU A 155 2.46 -3.87 3.37
C LEU A 155 3.90 -3.33 3.49
N MET A 156 4.27 -2.35 2.66
CA MET A 156 5.54 -1.65 2.81
C MET A 156 5.55 -0.71 4.02
N TRP A 157 4.39 -0.38 4.60
CA TRP A 157 4.29 0.40 5.83
C TRP A 157 4.42 -0.49 7.05
N ILE A 158 5.61 -0.54 7.65
CA ILE A 158 5.90 -1.37 8.84
C ILE A 158 5.22 -0.85 10.10
N SER A 159 5.01 -1.72 11.09
CA SER A 159 4.17 -1.46 12.26
C SER A 159 4.72 -0.38 13.20
N GLU A 160 6.05 -0.25 13.23
CA GLU A 160 6.77 0.73 14.02
C GLU A 160 8.10 1.09 13.35
N VAL A 161 8.64 2.26 13.69
CA VAL A 161 10.03 2.62 13.35
C VAL A 161 10.97 1.64 14.08
N PRO A 162 11.97 1.05 13.41
CA PRO A 162 12.84 0.07 14.05
C PRO A 162 13.54 0.65 15.30
N LYS A 163 13.36 -0.03 16.45
CA LYS A 163 13.82 0.46 17.76
C LYS A 163 15.34 0.61 17.88
N GLY A 164 16.12 -0.13 17.10
CA GLY A 164 17.58 -0.05 17.10
C GLY A 164 18.17 1.08 16.26
N LEU A 165 17.35 2.01 15.74
CA LEU A 165 17.84 3.19 15.01
C LEU A 165 18.25 4.35 15.93
N VAL A 166 17.98 4.24 17.22
CA VAL A 166 18.46 5.15 18.26
C VAL A 166 19.30 4.32 19.24
N THR A 167 20.50 4.78 19.55
CA THR A 167 21.38 4.12 20.51
C THR A 167 20.83 4.25 21.94
N LYS A 168 21.39 3.51 22.89
CA LYS A 168 20.97 3.61 24.30
C LYS A 168 21.27 4.99 24.88
N GLU A 169 22.26 5.66 24.31
CA GLU A 169 22.72 7.00 24.64
C GLU A 169 21.88 8.09 23.96
N GLY A 170 20.89 7.72 23.12
CA GLY A 170 19.99 8.64 22.45
C GLY A 170 20.50 9.15 21.09
N GLU A 171 21.63 8.64 20.61
CA GLU A 171 22.20 9.06 19.33
C GLU A 171 21.46 8.39 18.16
N ALA A 172 21.12 9.17 17.15
CA ALA A 172 20.52 8.63 15.94
C ALA A 172 21.57 7.90 15.08
N LEU A 173 21.18 6.74 14.55
CA LEU A 173 22.03 5.89 13.71
C LEU A 173 21.97 6.30 12.23
N ASN A 174 20.91 7.00 11.83
CA ASN A 174 20.60 7.35 10.44
C ASN A 174 20.68 8.86 10.19
N ASN A 175 21.67 9.53 10.79
CA ASN A 175 21.81 10.99 10.73
C ASN A 175 21.74 11.52 9.29
N GLY A 176 21.03 12.64 9.12
CA GLY A 176 20.78 13.30 7.85
C GLY A 176 19.82 12.58 6.91
N ASN A 177 19.25 11.42 7.29
CA ASN A 177 18.37 10.62 6.45
C ASN A 177 17.07 10.24 7.16
N ILE A 178 15.97 10.21 6.41
CA ILE A 178 14.66 9.78 6.94
C ILE A 178 14.35 8.30 6.66
N TYR A 179 15.17 7.63 5.85
CA TYR A 179 15.00 6.22 5.48
C TYR A 179 16.37 5.63 5.10
N ILE A 180 16.41 4.37 4.67
CA ILE A 180 17.61 3.75 4.08
C ILE A 180 18.03 4.58 2.86
N ALA A 181 19.26 5.07 2.90
CA ALA A 181 19.90 5.92 1.90
C ALA A 181 21.31 5.41 1.58
N LYS A 182 21.93 5.96 0.52
CA LYS A 182 23.31 5.66 0.10
C LYS A 182 24.33 5.87 1.22
N THR A 183 24.05 6.79 2.14
CA THR A 183 24.92 7.15 3.26
C THR A 183 24.58 6.42 4.56
N SER A 184 23.48 5.66 4.61
CA SER A 184 23.07 4.92 5.80
C SER A 184 24.06 3.79 6.12
N PRO A 185 24.47 3.60 7.39
CA PRO A 185 25.32 2.49 7.75
C PRO A 185 24.56 1.15 7.63
N PRO A 186 25.25 0.02 7.37
CA PRO A 186 24.62 -1.30 7.22
C PRO A 186 23.73 -1.73 8.40
N ALA A 187 24.00 -1.20 9.59
CA ALA A 187 23.19 -1.46 10.77
C ALA A 187 21.75 -0.90 10.63
N VAL A 188 21.55 0.23 9.94
CA VAL A 188 20.20 0.79 9.66
C VAL A 188 19.41 -0.21 8.83
N PHE A 189 19.98 -0.68 7.72
CA PHE A 189 19.35 -1.68 6.87
C PHE A 189 18.92 -2.93 7.66
N LYS A 190 19.83 -3.47 8.48
CA LYS A 190 19.54 -4.64 9.31
C LYS A 190 18.35 -4.42 10.25
N GLN A 191 18.24 -3.24 10.87
CA GLN A 191 17.13 -2.91 11.77
C GLN A 191 15.78 -2.88 11.03
N TYR A 192 15.74 -2.28 9.85
CA TYR A 192 14.54 -2.27 9.01
C TYR A 192 14.14 -3.67 8.54
N LEU A 193 15.10 -4.46 8.06
CA LEU A 193 14.85 -5.85 7.65
C LEU A 193 14.30 -6.69 8.81
N GLU A 194 14.89 -6.58 10.01
CA GLU A 194 14.42 -7.30 11.18
C GLU A 194 12.99 -6.89 11.58
N GLN A 195 12.65 -5.60 11.47
CA GLN A 195 11.30 -5.11 11.72
C GLN A 195 10.31 -5.64 10.69
N PHE A 196 10.63 -5.56 9.41
CA PHE A 196 9.82 -6.13 8.33
C PHE A 196 9.58 -7.63 8.52
N LYS A 197 10.62 -8.42 8.81
CA LYS A 197 10.48 -9.87 9.02
C LYS A 197 9.51 -10.18 10.16
N ARG A 198 9.57 -9.42 11.27
CA ARG A 198 8.61 -9.56 12.37
C ARG A 198 7.18 -9.24 11.93
N ASP A 199 7.00 -8.08 11.32
CA ASP A 199 5.70 -7.56 10.93
C ASP A 199 5.02 -8.46 9.88
N PHE A 200 5.75 -8.87 8.85
CA PHE A 200 5.22 -9.74 7.81
C PHE A 200 4.91 -11.15 8.34
N THR A 201 5.72 -11.68 9.27
CA THR A 201 5.40 -12.94 9.97
C THR A 201 4.09 -12.82 10.76
N VAL A 202 3.90 -11.74 11.50
CA VAL A 202 2.67 -11.52 12.28
C VAL A 202 1.45 -11.32 11.37
N PHE A 203 1.62 -10.60 10.26
CA PHE A 203 0.61 -10.46 9.23
C PHE A 203 0.18 -11.84 8.70
N LEU A 204 1.12 -12.66 8.24
CA LEU A 204 0.85 -13.99 7.72
C LEU A 204 0.12 -14.85 8.77
N ARG A 205 0.62 -14.94 10.00
CA ARG A 205 -0.03 -15.70 11.08
C ARG A 205 -1.47 -15.24 11.34
N SER A 206 -1.69 -13.94 11.41
CA SER A 206 -3.03 -13.37 11.64
C SER A 206 -3.98 -13.74 10.51
N ARG A 207 -3.53 -13.63 9.25
CA ARG A 207 -4.32 -14.01 8.08
C ARG A 207 -4.55 -15.52 7.98
N ALA A 208 -3.58 -16.32 8.44
CA ALA A 208 -3.70 -17.78 8.46
C ALA A 208 -4.81 -18.22 9.41
N GLU A 209 -5.00 -17.57 10.55
CA GLU A 209 -6.11 -17.87 11.46
C GLU A 209 -7.46 -17.44 10.88
N GLU A 210 -7.51 -16.32 10.17
CA GLU A 210 -8.75 -15.69 9.67
C GLU A 210 -9.29 -16.27 8.37
N LEU A 211 -8.41 -16.74 7.48
CA LEU A 211 -8.82 -17.35 6.21
C LEU A 211 -9.37 -18.76 6.44
N VAL A 212 -10.39 -19.16 5.69
CA VAL A 212 -10.83 -20.55 5.61
C VAL A 212 -9.73 -21.43 4.99
N PRO A 213 -9.66 -22.74 5.29
CA PRO A 213 -8.77 -23.66 4.58
C PRO A 213 -8.97 -23.58 3.05
N GLY A 214 -7.90 -23.36 2.30
CA GLY A 214 -7.97 -23.12 0.84
C GLY A 214 -8.41 -21.72 0.44
N GLY A 215 -8.60 -20.79 1.37
CA GLY A 215 -8.74 -19.36 1.09
C GLY A 215 -7.45 -18.76 0.52
N SER A 216 -7.56 -17.65 -0.20
CA SER A 216 -6.44 -17.08 -0.96
C SER A 216 -6.19 -15.61 -0.62
N MET A 217 -4.97 -15.15 -0.87
CA MET A 217 -4.60 -13.74 -0.77
C MET A 217 -3.85 -13.28 -2.02
N VAL A 218 -4.12 -12.05 -2.45
CA VAL A 218 -3.28 -11.35 -3.44
C VAL A 218 -2.78 -10.06 -2.81
N LEU A 219 -1.46 -9.94 -2.71
CA LEU A 219 -0.77 -8.85 -2.02
C LEU A 219 0.11 -8.13 -3.03
N THR A 220 -0.03 -6.81 -3.13
CA THR A 220 0.85 -5.96 -3.92
C THR A 220 1.57 -4.99 -3.00
N THR A 221 2.90 -4.99 -3.04
CA THR A 221 3.73 -4.10 -2.22
C THR A 221 4.85 -3.49 -3.04
N MET A 222 5.32 -2.31 -2.61
CA MET A 222 6.60 -1.82 -3.08
C MET A 222 7.70 -2.76 -2.60
N GLY A 223 8.66 -3.03 -3.46
CA GLY A 223 9.82 -3.86 -3.15
C GLY A 223 11.12 -3.24 -3.64
N SER A 224 12.15 -4.06 -3.65
CA SER A 224 13.49 -3.69 -4.08
C SER A 224 14.14 -4.83 -4.87
N ILE A 225 15.10 -4.49 -5.72
CA ILE A 225 15.93 -5.47 -6.45
C ILE A 225 17.11 -5.92 -5.59
N LYS A 226 17.68 -5.03 -4.79
CA LYS A 226 18.74 -5.35 -3.84
C LYS A 226 18.27 -4.97 -2.44
N SER A 227 18.61 -5.80 -1.47
CA SER A 227 18.30 -5.58 -0.07
C SER A 227 18.70 -4.16 0.39
N ASP A 228 19.84 -3.66 -0.08
CA ASP A 228 20.39 -2.34 0.25
C ASP A 228 20.23 -1.28 -0.85
N ASP A 229 19.30 -1.44 -1.81
CA ASP A 229 19.13 -0.48 -2.91
C ASP A 229 18.59 0.86 -2.40
N PRO A 230 19.36 1.96 -2.46
CA PRO A 230 18.97 3.19 -1.81
C PRO A 230 18.04 4.07 -2.67
N LEU A 231 17.68 3.67 -3.89
CA LEU A 231 16.90 4.48 -4.85
C LEU A 231 15.39 4.59 -4.53
N CYS A 232 15.05 4.66 -3.24
CA CYS A 232 13.69 4.85 -2.78
C CYS A 232 13.29 6.33 -2.86
N ILE A 233 12.01 6.60 -3.13
CA ILE A 233 11.48 7.96 -3.17
C ILE A 233 11.69 8.73 -1.84
N TRP A 234 11.69 8.00 -0.72
CA TRP A 234 11.91 8.58 0.61
C TRP A 234 13.35 9.01 0.86
N GLU A 235 14.35 8.40 0.17
CA GLU A 235 15.71 8.94 0.17
C GLU A 235 15.69 10.36 -0.41
N PHE A 236 15.04 10.54 -1.56
CA PHE A 236 14.98 11.84 -2.22
C PHE A 236 14.23 12.90 -1.41
N VAL A 237 13.11 12.54 -0.77
CA VAL A 237 12.43 13.43 0.20
C VAL A 237 13.38 13.81 1.35
N GLY A 238 14.15 12.85 1.86
CA GLY A 238 15.19 13.09 2.87
C GLY A 238 16.23 14.11 2.42
N THR A 239 16.69 14.04 1.17
CA THR A 239 17.65 15.04 0.64
C THR A 239 17.07 16.46 0.65
N LYS A 240 15.79 16.63 0.32
CA LYS A 240 15.12 17.93 0.33
C LYS A 240 14.91 18.46 1.75
N LEU A 241 14.65 17.59 2.72
CA LEU A 241 14.64 17.98 4.14
C LEU A 241 16.03 18.39 4.62
N ASN A 242 17.09 17.70 4.18
CA ASN A 242 18.46 18.09 4.51
C ASN A 242 18.82 19.47 3.94
N ASP A 243 18.43 19.79 2.69
CA ASP A 243 18.57 21.13 2.12
C ASP A 243 17.92 22.20 3.03
N MET A 244 16.74 21.89 3.58
CA MET A 244 16.02 22.80 4.50
C MET A 244 16.70 22.94 5.87
N VAL A 245 17.38 21.90 6.37
CA VAL A 245 18.23 22.00 7.58
C VAL A 245 19.40 22.95 7.33
N LEU A 246 20.10 22.77 6.20
CA LEU A 246 21.27 23.60 5.84
C LEU A 246 20.91 25.09 5.68
N GLU A 247 19.67 25.38 5.26
CA GLU A 247 19.13 26.74 5.17
C GLU A 247 18.53 27.26 6.49
N GLY A 248 18.50 26.45 7.56
CA GLY A 248 17.95 26.82 8.87
C GLY A 248 16.43 26.92 8.91
N LEU A 249 15.72 26.29 7.96
CA LEU A 249 14.25 26.28 7.89
C LEU A 249 13.61 25.22 8.80
N ILE A 250 14.35 24.15 9.09
CA ILE A 250 13.97 23.12 10.06
C ILE A 250 15.16 22.75 10.94
N GLU A 251 14.89 22.25 12.14
CA GLU A 251 15.91 21.85 13.11
C GLU A 251 16.59 20.53 12.67
N GLU A 252 17.92 20.47 12.73
CA GLU A 252 18.72 19.27 12.41
C GLU A 252 18.32 18.07 13.28
N GLU A 253 18.10 18.30 14.58
CA GLU A 253 17.67 17.26 15.52
C GLU A 253 16.35 16.59 15.10
N LYS A 254 15.41 17.34 14.49
CA LYS A 254 14.15 16.77 13.99
C LYS A 254 14.37 15.87 12.79
N LEU A 255 15.38 16.15 11.96
CA LEU A 255 15.74 15.30 10.82
C LEU A 255 16.40 14.01 11.31
N ASP A 256 17.42 14.13 12.18
CA ASP A 256 18.21 12.98 12.63
C ASP A 256 17.38 11.97 13.43
N THR A 257 16.41 12.45 14.21
CA THR A 257 15.54 11.59 15.03
C THR A 257 14.37 10.98 14.25
N PHE A 258 14.10 11.43 13.04
CA PHE A 258 12.97 10.96 12.24
C PHE A 258 13.35 9.84 11.29
N ASN A 259 12.56 8.77 11.32
CA ASN A 259 12.72 7.64 10.43
C ASN A 259 11.35 7.17 9.94
N MET A 260 11.23 6.93 8.65
CA MET A 260 10.02 6.49 8.00
C MET A 260 9.71 5.04 8.38
N PRO A 261 8.50 4.71 8.87
CA PRO A 261 8.06 3.34 9.08
C PRO A 261 7.71 2.68 7.75
N TYR A 262 8.72 2.54 6.89
CA TYR A 262 8.61 2.02 5.53
C TYR A 262 9.69 0.99 5.31
N TYR A 263 9.40 -0.09 4.57
CA TYR A 263 10.41 -1.02 4.09
C TYR A 263 10.00 -1.63 2.75
N ALA A 264 10.93 -1.64 1.80
CA ALA A 264 10.75 -2.21 0.48
C ALA A 264 11.54 -3.53 0.39
N PRO A 265 10.91 -4.70 0.62
CA PRO A 265 11.60 -5.98 0.65
C PRO A 265 12.03 -6.45 -0.74
N THR A 266 13.00 -7.35 -0.80
CA THR A 266 13.29 -8.14 -2.01
C THR A 266 12.38 -9.35 -2.14
N THR A 267 12.32 -9.95 -3.34
CA THR A 267 11.61 -11.24 -3.53
C THR A 267 12.13 -12.32 -2.60
N LYS A 268 13.45 -12.40 -2.44
CA LYS A 268 14.09 -13.38 -1.56
C LYS A 268 13.66 -13.19 -0.09
N GLU A 269 13.60 -11.94 0.38
CA GLU A 269 13.16 -11.65 1.75
C GLU A 269 11.69 -12.01 1.99
N ILE A 270 10.83 -11.81 0.98
CA ILE A 270 9.42 -12.23 1.01
C ILE A 270 9.32 -13.75 1.08
N GLU A 271 10.02 -14.46 0.19
CA GLU A 271 10.04 -15.92 0.12
C GLU A 271 10.54 -16.54 1.44
N GLU A 272 11.65 -16.02 1.98
CA GLU A 272 12.21 -16.48 3.25
C GLU A 272 11.19 -16.39 4.40
N VAL A 273 10.41 -15.31 4.47
CA VAL A 273 9.42 -15.13 5.55
C VAL A 273 8.20 -16.02 5.34
N ILE A 274 7.71 -16.16 4.11
CA ILE A 274 6.57 -17.04 3.79
C ILE A 274 6.91 -18.50 4.09
N GLU A 275 8.10 -18.94 3.68
CA GLU A 275 8.58 -20.31 3.92
C GLU A 275 8.78 -20.57 5.42
N ALA A 276 9.41 -19.63 6.14
CA ALA A 276 9.66 -19.76 7.57
C ALA A 276 8.38 -19.72 8.43
N GLU A 277 7.37 -18.93 8.03
CA GLU A 277 6.08 -18.88 8.73
C GLU A 277 5.26 -20.16 8.45
N GLY A 278 5.18 -20.57 7.18
CA GLY A 278 4.76 -21.91 6.79
C GLY A 278 3.25 -22.15 6.63
N SER A 279 2.37 -21.17 6.86
CA SER A 279 0.91 -21.36 6.76
C SER A 279 0.36 -21.31 5.32
N PHE A 280 1.12 -20.72 4.39
CA PHE A 280 0.68 -20.49 3.02
C PHE A 280 1.52 -21.24 1.99
N ILE A 281 0.89 -21.54 0.85
CA ILE A 281 1.53 -21.95 -0.38
C ILE A 281 1.71 -20.69 -1.22
N LEU A 282 2.95 -20.41 -1.63
CA LEU A 282 3.25 -19.35 -2.61
C LEU A 282 2.88 -19.85 -4.01
N GLN A 283 1.79 -19.31 -4.56
CA GLN A 283 1.30 -19.66 -5.89
C GLN A 283 2.07 -18.92 -6.98
N ASN A 284 2.30 -17.62 -6.75
CA ASN A 284 2.97 -16.76 -7.70
C ASN A 284 3.69 -15.62 -6.99
N LEU A 285 4.85 -15.22 -7.52
CA LEU A 285 5.60 -14.05 -7.11
C LEU A 285 6.10 -13.32 -8.35
N GLU A 286 5.38 -12.28 -8.75
CA GLU A 286 5.72 -11.47 -9.92
C GLU A 286 6.37 -10.16 -9.53
N VAL A 287 7.30 -9.70 -10.38
CA VAL A 287 7.96 -8.40 -10.25
C VAL A 287 7.78 -7.62 -11.53
N PHE A 288 7.28 -6.38 -11.41
CA PHE A 288 7.28 -5.44 -12.52
C PHE A 288 7.81 -4.08 -12.09
N LYS A 289 8.41 -3.39 -13.06
CA LYS A 289 9.12 -2.12 -12.84
C LYS A 289 8.46 -1.02 -13.62
N ASN A 290 8.36 0.14 -13.01
CA ASN A 290 7.79 1.33 -13.59
C ASN A 290 8.66 2.53 -13.22
N ASP A 291 9.08 3.33 -14.19
CA ASP A 291 9.64 4.64 -13.88
C ASP A 291 8.65 5.42 -13.01
N TRP A 292 9.14 6.27 -12.11
CA TRP A 292 8.27 6.92 -11.13
C TRP A 292 7.11 7.70 -11.76
N ASP A 293 7.30 8.28 -12.94
CA ASP A 293 6.29 9.07 -13.66
C ASP A 293 5.53 8.31 -14.78
N SER A 294 5.78 7.00 -14.92
CA SER A 294 5.27 6.21 -16.04
C SER A 294 3.74 6.20 -16.10
N TYR A 295 3.05 6.10 -14.96
CA TYR A 295 1.59 6.16 -14.89
C TYR A 295 1.03 7.51 -15.36
N VAL A 296 1.77 8.60 -15.14
CA VAL A 296 1.39 9.94 -15.63
C VAL A 296 1.52 9.99 -17.15
N LYS A 297 2.65 9.49 -17.70
CA LYS A 297 2.87 9.39 -19.16
C LYS A 297 1.82 8.51 -19.85
N GLN A 298 1.38 7.44 -19.19
CA GLN A 298 0.35 6.55 -19.72
C GLN A 298 -1.04 7.19 -19.72
N ALA A 299 -1.34 8.01 -18.70
CA ALA A 299 -2.62 8.70 -18.61
C ALA A 299 -2.72 9.85 -19.63
N ASP A 300 -1.64 10.60 -19.83
CA ASP A 300 -1.54 11.64 -20.85
C ASP A 300 -0.09 11.81 -21.32
N SER A 301 0.19 11.31 -22.53
CA SER A 301 1.52 11.34 -23.15
C SER A 301 1.90 12.71 -23.69
N GLY A 302 0.96 13.67 -23.75
CA GLY A 302 1.19 15.04 -24.19
C GLY A 302 1.75 15.97 -23.11
N LEU A 303 1.81 15.53 -21.85
CA LEU A 303 2.25 16.36 -20.73
C LEU A 303 3.76 16.64 -20.77
N ASP A 304 4.10 17.93 -20.63
CA ASP A 304 5.50 18.33 -20.48
C ASP A 304 6.10 17.85 -19.14
N LYS A 305 7.44 17.84 -19.05
CA LYS A 305 8.16 17.36 -17.87
C LYS A 305 7.74 18.11 -16.59
N LYS A 306 7.51 19.43 -16.68
CA LYS A 306 7.14 20.26 -15.53
C LYS A 306 5.78 19.86 -14.96
N THR A 307 4.80 19.64 -15.83
CA THR A 307 3.45 19.25 -15.43
C THR A 307 3.45 17.85 -14.82
N ARG A 308 4.23 16.93 -15.39
CA ARG A 308 4.39 15.58 -14.82
C ARG A 308 5.06 15.61 -13.45
N ALA A 309 6.06 16.48 -13.26
CA ALA A 309 6.72 16.67 -11.96
C ALA A 309 5.74 17.21 -10.91
N ALA A 310 4.89 18.19 -11.27
CA ALA A 310 3.88 18.75 -10.38
C ALA A 310 2.82 17.73 -9.95
N ILE A 311 2.35 16.89 -10.89
CA ILE A 311 1.44 15.78 -10.59
C ILE A 311 2.12 14.80 -9.62
N PHE A 312 3.33 14.35 -9.96
CA PHE A 312 4.06 13.40 -9.13
C PHE A 312 4.35 13.94 -7.72
N ALA A 313 4.74 15.20 -7.59
CA ALA A 313 4.94 15.86 -6.30
C ALA A 313 3.65 15.90 -5.47
N THR A 314 2.51 16.15 -6.10
CA THR A 314 1.21 16.15 -5.40
C THR A 314 0.80 14.74 -4.97
N ASP A 315 1.10 13.72 -5.77
CA ASP A 315 0.86 12.31 -5.43
C ASP A 315 1.71 11.87 -4.23
N ILE A 316 3.01 12.19 -4.20
CA ILE A 316 3.87 11.89 -3.05
C ILE A 316 3.46 12.70 -1.81
N ARG A 317 3.04 13.96 -1.99
CA ARG A 317 2.48 14.78 -0.91
C ARG A 317 1.25 14.13 -0.28
N ALA A 318 0.32 13.66 -1.10
CA ALA A 318 -0.90 13.02 -0.62
C ALA A 318 -0.64 11.76 0.22
N VAL A 319 0.52 11.12 0.03
CA VAL A 319 0.96 9.94 0.79
C VAL A 319 1.76 10.32 2.03
N GLY A 320 2.72 11.23 1.91
CA GLY A 320 3.73 11.50 2.95
C GLY A 320 3.44 12.69 3.86
N GLU A 321 2.57 13.64 3.46
CA GLU A 321 2.38 14.88 4.20
C GLU A 321 1.94 14.66 5.66
N PRO A 322 0.97 13.78 5.99
CA PRO A 322 0.55 13.61 7.39
C PRO A 322 1.67 13.16 8.32
N ILE A 323 2.48 12.20 7.89
CA ILE A 323 3.57 11.67 8.72
C ILE A 323 4.75 12.65 8.80
N LEU A 324 5.07 13.34 7.70
CA LEU A 324 6.11 14.37 7.70
C LEU A 324 5.71 15.58 8.55
N ALA A 325 4.47 16.07 8.39
CA ALA A 325 3.95 17.20 9.17
C ALA A 325 3.86 16.88 10.68
N SER A 326 3.67 15.61 11.06
CA SER A 326 3.67 15.21 12.46
C SER A 326 5.01 15.45 13.17
N GLN A 327 6.12 15.42 12.40
CA GLN A 327 7.47 15.64 12.91
C GLN A 327 7.96 17.08 12.67
N PHE A 328 7.80 17.58 11.45
CA PHE A 328 8.38 18.85 11.01
C PHE A 328 7.40 20.03 11.13
N GLY A 329 6.13 19.77 11.44
CA GLY A 329 5.05 20.75 11.42
C GLY A 329 4.44 20.94 10.02
N GLU A 330 3.30 21.61 9.95
CA GLU A 330 2.61 21.89 8.68
C GLU A 330 3.31 22.98 7.86
N ALA A 331 3.90 23.98 8.52
CA ALA A 331 4.48 25.16 7.86
C ALA A 331 5.57 24.83 6.82
N PRO A 332 6.48 23.86 7.03
CA PRO A 332 7.51 23.52 6.04
C PRO A 332 6.99 22.71 4.83
N MET A 333 5.79 22.14 4.87
CA MET A 333 5.34 21.15 3.87
C MET A 333 5.22 21.74 2.47
N ASP A 334 4.71 22.96 2.33
CA ASP A 334 4.60 23.63 1.03
C ASP A 334 5.97 23.84 0.38
N ASP A 335 6.97 24.27 1.16
CA ASP A 335 8.32 24.49 0.64
C ASP A 335 9.03 23.17 0.31
N LEU A 336 8.86 22.15 1.16
CA LEU A 336 9.39 20.80 0.93
C LEU A 336 8.93 20.23 -0.42
N PHE A 337 7.62 20.23 -0.66
CA PHE A 337 7.08 19.65 -1.90
C PHE A 337 7.35 20.51 -3.14
N ARG A 338 7.52 21.82 -2.99
CA ARG A 338 8.01 22.70 -4.06
C ARG A 338 9.46 22.38 -4.45
N ARG A 339 10.33 22.15 -3.47
CA ARG A 339 11.73 21.73 -3.70
C ARG A 339 11.79 20.35 -4.34
N PHE A 340 10.97 19.42 -3.84
CA PHE A 340 10.83 18.09 -4.43
C PHE A 340 10.39 18.17 -5.90
N GLU A 341 9.33 18.92 -6.21
CA GLU A 341 8.82 19.12 -7.58
C GLU A 341 9.91 19.61 -8.53
N ALA A 342 10.74 20.56 -8.10
CA ALA A 342 11.74 21.20 -8.94
C ALA A 342 12.77 20.20 -9.52
N ASP A 343 13.12 19.17 -8.74
CA ASP A 343 14.29 18.33 -9.03
C ASP A 343 13.92 16.85 -9.28
N VAL A 344 12.71 16.41 -8.93
CA VAL A 344 12.38 14.96 -8.84
C VAL A 344 12.54 14.19 -10.14
N LEU A 345 12.09 14.75 -11.27
CA LEU A 345 12.19 14.04 -12.55
C LEU A 345 13.58 14.11 -13.17
N ASP A 346 14.35 15.16 -12.89
CA ASP A 346 15.77 15.21 -13.25
C ASP A 346 16.56 14.17 -12.44
N HIS A 347 16.26 14.04 -11.15
CA HIS A 347 16.83 13.01 -10.28
C HIS A 347 16.46 11.60 -10.76
N MET A 348 15.17 11.36 -11.04
CA MET A 348 14.66 10.07 -11.54
C MET A 348 15.38 9.64 -12.82
N GLU A 349 15.52 10.54 -13.81
CA GLU A 349 16.18 10.24 -15.08
C GLU A 349 17.69 10.00 -14.89
N ARG A 350 18.35 10.78 -14.03
CA ARG A 350 19.80 10.66 -13.78
C ARG A 350 20.17 9.37 -13.08
N GLU A 351 19.40 8.98 -12.08
CA GLU A 351 19.68 7.80 -11.24
C GLU A 351 18.93 6.55 -11.72
N ASN A 352 18.10 6.67 -12.76
CA ASN A 352 17.22 5.61 -13.28
C ASN A 352 16.31 5.02 -12.18
N CYS A 353 15.63 5.90 -11.44
CA CYS A 353 14.76 5.51 -10.34
C CYS A 353 13.44 4.89 -10.82
N GLN A 354 13.06 3.77 -10.23
CA GLN A 354 11.86 3.01 -10.61
C GLN A 354 11.10 2.54 -9.36
N PHE A 355 9.78 2.46 -9.47
CA PHE A 355 8.98 1.66 -8.55
C PHE A 355 9.13 0.19 -8.91
N ILE A 356 9.58 -0.60 -7.95
CA ILE A 356 9.61 -2.05 -8.03
C ILE A 356 8.35 -2.56 -7.32
N ASN A 357 7.51 -3.28 -8.05
CA ASN A 357 6.25 -3.80 -7.56
C ASN A 357 6.38 -5.30 -7.40
N LEU A 358 6.09 -5.80 -6.20
CA LEU A 358 5.99 -7.24 -5.93
C LEU A 358 4.52 -7.61 -5.84
N VAL A 359 4.11 -8.62 -6.62
CA VAL A 359 2.77 -9.18 -6.58
C VAL A 359 2.88 -10.62 -6.08
N ILE A 360 2.21 -10.89 -4.98
CA ILE A 360 2.33 -12.15 -4.23
C ILE A 360 0.94 -12.78 -4.20
N SER A 361 0.80 -13.98 -4.77
CA SER A 361 -0.42 -14.79 -4.65
C SER A 361 -0.18 -15.96 -3.71
N LEU A 362 -1.04 -16.09 -2.70
CA LEU A 362 -0.92 -17.07 -1.62
C LEU A 362 -2.22 -17.86 -1.48
N THR A 363 -2.11 -19.15 -1.15
CA THR A 363 -3.25 -19.97 -0.73
C THR A 363 -2.98 -20.57 0.64
N LYS A 364 -3.95 -20.46 1.57
CA LYS A 364 -3.86 -21.09 2.88
C LYS A 364 -3.82 -22.61 2.74
N LYS A 365 -2.84 -23.25 3.37
CA LYS A 365 -2.75 -24.73 3.42
C LYS A 365 -4.02 -25.31 4.06
N ARG A 366 -4.44 -26.47 3.57
CA ARG A 366 -5.64 -27.16 4.06
C ARG A 366 -5.41 -27.88 5.38
#